data_AF-A0A1C5UCD7-F1
#
_entry.id   AF-A0A1C5UCD7-F1
#
_cell.length_a   1.000
_cell.length_b   1.000
_cell.length_c   1.000
_cell.angle_alpha   90.00
_cell.angle_beta   90.00
_cell.angle_gamma   90.00
#
_symmetry.space_group_name_H-M   'P 1'
#
loop_
_entity.id
_entity.type
_entity.pdbx_description
1 polymer ?
#
loop_
_entity_poly.entity_id
_entity_poly.type
_entity_poly.pdbx_seq_one_letter_code
_entity_poly.pdbx_strand_id
1 'polypeptide(L)'
;MNIMNCTCEYCGQLHHIPGCPNYREYKSNVICAECGEEICIGDKYVRNDVGQSAHVDCFDRTEDMAIFLGYRIYEMTEDDYGE
;
A
#
# COMPACT_ATOMS: atom_id res chain seq x y z
N MET A 1 12.20 14.58 36.02
CA MET A 1 11.78 14.26 34.65
C MET A 1 12.56 13.01 34.23
N ASN A 2 11.98 11.82 34.41
CA ASN A 2 12.60 10.59 33.88
C ASN A 2 12.04 10.38 32.48
N ILE A 3 12.86 10.69 31.48
CA ILE A 3 12.57 10.44 30.09
C ILE A 3 12.45 8.92 29.97
N MET A 4 11.23 8.44 29.80
CA MET A 4 10.92 7.04 29.51
C MET A 4 11.82 6.64 28.34
N ASN A 5 12.74 5.71 28.59
CA ASN A 5 13.59 5.16 27.55
C ASN A 5 12.66 4.27 26.70
N CYS A 6 12.05 4.84 25.66
CA CYS A 6 11.10 4.15 24.78
C CYS A 6 11.81 3.18 23.81
N THR A 7 13.07 2.83 24.07
CA THR A 7 13.90 1.97 23.23
C THR A 7 13.98 0.57 23.82
N CYS A 8 13.91 -0.43 22.96
CA CYS A 8 14.02 -1.83 23.36
C CYS A 8 15.44 -2.17 23.84
N GLU A 9 15.57 -2.91 24.93
CA GLU A 9 16.88 -3.38 25.43
C GLU A 9 17.59 -4.40 24.50
N TYR A 10 16.83 -5.07 23.63
CA TYR A 10 17.39 -6.07 22.71
C TYR A 10 17.75 -5.50 21.33
N CYS A 11 16.97 -4.56 20.79
CA CYS A 11 17.21 -4.00 19.46
C CYS A 11 17.56 -2.51 19.45
N GLY A 12 17.48 -1.81 20.59
CA GLY A 12 17.75 -0.38 20.71
C GLY A 12 16.76 0.53 19.97
N GLN A 13 15.77 -0.05 19.29
CA GLN A 13 14.80 0.68 18.47
C GLN A 13 13.53 0.99 19.25
N LEU A 14 12.84 2.06 18.82
CA LEU A 14 11.49 2.42 19.28
C LEU A 14 10.44 1.42 18.75
N HIS A 15 10.59 0.96 17.51
CA HIS A 15 9.79 -0.11 16.92
C HIS A 15 10.65 -1.36 16.74
N HIS A 16 10.18 -2.51 17.22
CA HIS A 16 10.90 -3.76 17.05
C HIS A 16 11.02 -4.12 15.57
N ILE A 17 12.20 -4.58 15.15
CA ILE A 17 12.52 -5.02 13.80
C ILE A 17 12.61 -6.54 13.73
N PRO A 18 12.44 -7.16 12.54
CA PRO A 18 12.68 -8.60 12.37
C PRO A 18 14.04 -9.02 12.95
N GLY A 19 14.02 -10.06 13.80
CA GLY A 19 15.21 -10.54 14.53
C GLY A 19 15.31 -10.07 16.00
N CYS A 20 14.48 -9.11 16.43
CA CYS A 20 14.32 -8.80 17.86
C CYS A 20 13.42 -9.85 18.54
N PRO A 21 13.74 -10.35 19.75
CA PRO A 21 12.87 -11.30 20.47
C PRO A 21 11.50 -10.70 20.83
N ASN A 22 11.40 -9.37 20.89
CA ASN A 22 10.15 -8.64 21.10
C ASN A 22 9.48 -8.21 19.79
N TYR A 23 10.04 -8.59 18.63
CA TYR A 23 9.39 -8.38 17.36
C TYR A 23 8.06 -9.11 17.34
N ARG A 24 6.99 -8.35 17.12
CA ARG A 24 5.71 -8.90 16.71
C ARG A 24 5.50 -8.45 15.28
N GLU A 25 5.16 -9.39 14.41
CA GLU A 25 4.72 -9.05 13.06
C GLU A 25 3.56 -8.06 13.16
N TYR A 26 3.72 -6.90 12.54
CA TYR A 26 2.63 -5.96 12.37
C TYR A 26 1.69 -6.56 11.34
N LYS A 27 0.65 -7.26 11.81
CA LYS A 27 -0.41 -7.74 10.93
C LYS A 27 -1.16 -6.54 10.35
N SER A 28 -1.22 -6.48 9.03
CA SER A 28 -2.03 -5.48 8.37
C SER A 28 -3.45 -6.02 8.27
N ASN A 29 -4.44 -5.20 8.64
CA ASN A 29 -5.84 -5.52 8.33
C ASN A 29 -6.21 -5.10 6.90
N VAL A 30 -5.24 -4.66 6.10
CA VAL A 30 -5.44 -4.21 4.72
C VAL A 30 -5.03 -5.34 3.80
N ILE A 31 -6.01 -5.88 3.07
CA ILE A 31 -5.81 -6.99 2.12
C ILE A 31 -5.83 -6.41 0.71
N CYS A 32 -4.88 -6.84 -0.12
CA CYS A 32 -4.84 -6.53 -1.53
C CYS A 32 -6.00 -7.21 -2.25
N ALA A 33 -6.81 -6.42 -2.96
CA ALA A 33 -7.96 -6.91 -3.71
C ALA A 33 -7.57 -7.73 -4.95
N GLU A 34 -6.36 -7.53 -5.48
CA GLU A 34 -5.88 -8.21 -6.69
C GLU A 34 -5.26 -9.59 -6.38
N CYS A 35 -4.37 -9.68 -5.39
CA CYS A 35 -3.67 -10.93 -5.05
C CYS A 35 -4.18 -11.66 -3.79
N GLY A 36 -4.95 -10.97 -2.93
CA GLY A 36 -5.45 -11.52 -1.67
C GLY A 36 -4.45 -11.55 -0.52
N GLU A 37 -3.23 -11.03 -0.71
CA GLU A 37 -2.20 -10.96 0.34
C GLU A 37 -2.34 -9.71 1.22
N GLU A 38 -1.80 -9.76 2.44
CA GLU A 38 -1.72 -8.60 3.32
C GLU A 38 -0.80 -7.51 2.75
N ILE A 39 -1.23 -6.25 2.81
CA ILE A 39 -0.40 -5.09 2.48
C ILE A 39 0.40 -4.68 3.72
N CYS A 40 1.69 -4.98 3.73
CA CYS A 40 2.58 -4.83 4.87
C CYS A 40 3.25 -3.45 4.96
N ILE A 41 3.92 -3.18 6.09
CA ILE A 41 4.73 -1.97 6.25
C ILE A 41 5.85 -1.97 5.20
N GLY A 42 5.88 -0.92 4.37
CA GLY A 42 6.85 -0.76 3.29
C GLY A 42 6.26 -1.04 1.91
N ASP A 43 5.13 -1.73 1.84
CA ASP A 43 4.42 -1.97 0.59
C ASP A 43 3.81 -0.68 0.05
N LYS A 44 3.95 -0.47 -1.25
CA LYS A 44 3.21 0.57 -1.96
C LYS A 44 1.85 0.02 -2.34
N TYR A 45 0.79 0.75 -1.99
CA TYR A 45 -0.57 0.37 -2.32
C TYR A 45 -1.40 1.60 -2.71
N VAL A 46 -2.47 1.35 -3.45
CA VAL A 46 -3.51 2.33 -3.78
C VAL A 46 -4.83 1.94 -3.12
N ARG A 47 -5.69 2.92 -2.87
CA ARG A 47 -7.05 2.71 -2.37
C ARG A 47 -8.04 3.44 -3.29
N ASN A 48 -9.08 2.74 -3.70
CA ASN A 48 -10.15 3.33 -4.51
C ASN A 48 -11.28 3.90 -3.63
N ASP A 49 -12.21 4.63 -4.23
CA ASP A 49 -13.29 5.32 -3.52
C ASP A 49 -14.33 4.38 -2.90
N VAL A 50 -14.36 3.10 -3.32
CA VAL A 50 -15.20 2.06 -2.72
C VAL A 50 -14.51 1.34 -1.54
N GLY A 51 -13.31 1.77 -1.16
CA GLY A 51 -12.58 1.30 0.02
C GLY A 51 -11.71 0.07 -0.18
N GLN A 52 -11.59 -0.45 -1.40
CA GLN A 52 -10.67 -1.55 -1.71
C GLN A 52 -9.23 -1.03 -1.79
N SER A 53 -8.28 -1.85 -1.38
CA SER A 53 -6.85 -1.54 -1.42
C SER A 53 -6.13 -2.59 -2.28
N ALA A 54 -5.10 -2.19 -3.03
CA ALA A 54 -4.31 -3.12 -3.85
C ALA A 54 -2.84 -2.69 -3.90
N HIS A 55 -1.91 -3.63 -3.91
CA HIS A 55 -0.49 -3.35 -4.13
C HIS A 55 -0.30 -2.67 -5.48
N VAL A 56 0.58 -1.68 -5.55
CA VAL A 56 0.91 -1.02 -6.83
C VAL A 56 1.54 -2.02 -7.80
N ASP A 57 2.40 -2.91 -7.28
CA ASP A 57 3.13 -3.89 -8.10
C ASP A 57 2.25 -5.06 -8.57
N CYS A 58 0.98 -5.15 -8.14
CA CYS A 58 0.01 -6.11 -8.67
C CYS A 58 -0.57 -5.67 -10.02
N PHE A 59 -0.36 -4.42 -10.45
CA PHE A 59 -0.83 -3.94 -11.75
C PHE A 59 0.31 -3.99 -12.78
N ASP A 60 0.15 -4.83 -13.80
CA ASP A 60 1.11 -4.91 -14.91
C ASP A 60 1.09 -3.66 -15.79
N ARG A 61 -0.04 -2.95 -15.83
CA ARG A 61 -0.26 -1.77 -16.66
C ARG A 61 -0.91 -0.65 -15.87
N THR A 62 -0.54 0.58 -16.20
CA THR A 62 -1.09 1.79 -15.59
C THR A 62 -2.58 1.95 -15.79
N GLU A 63 -3.10 1.44 -16.90
CA GLU A 63 -4.50 1.45 -17.30
C GLU A 63 -5.34 0.59 -16.34
N ASP A 64 -4.84 -0.60 -15.98
CA ASP A 64 -5.52 -1.50 -15.04
C ASP A 64 -5.61 -0.84 -13.65
N MET A 65 -4.54 -0.18 -13.21
CA MET A 65 -4.55 0.61 -11.97
C MET A 65 -5.50 1.81 -12.04
N ALA A 66 -5.55 2.53 -13.16
CA ALA A 66 -6.46 3.66 -13.35
C ALA A 66 -7.93 3.22 -13.28
N ILE A 67 -8.27 2.09 -13.92
CA ILE A 67 -9.60 1.48 -13.85
C ILE A 67 -9.92 1.05 -12.42
N PHE A 68 -8.99 0.39 -11.72
CA PHE A 68 -9.16 0.00 -10.31
C PHE A 68 -9.46 1.21 -9.41
N LEU A 69 -8.78 2.33 -9.66
CA LEU A 69 -8.99 3.61 -8.97
C LEU A 69 -10.30 4.32 -9.36
N GLY A 70 -11.03 3.80 -10.34
CA GLY A 70 -12.31 4.35 -10.79
C GLY A 70 -12.18 5.45 -11.86
N TYR A 71 -10.99 5.64 -12.44
CA TYR A 71 -10.81 6.57 -13.54
C TYR A 71 -11.30 6.00 -14.86
N ARG A 72 -11.93 6.85 -15.67
CA ARG A 72 -12.22 6.54 -17.06
C ARG A 72 -11.03 6.95 -17.93
N ILE A 73 -10.60 6.03 -18.77
CA ILE A 73 -9.58 6.26 -19.79
C ILE A 73 -10.29 6.64 -21.09
N TYR A 74 -9.81 7.69 -21.75
CA TYR A 74 -10.32 8.16 -23.03
C TYR A 74 -9.22 8.05 -24.08
N GLU A 75 -9.61 7.65 -25.28
CA GLU A 75 -8.74 7.65 -26.45
C GLU A 75 -9.24 8.76 -27.37
N MET A 76 -8.32 9.62 -27.82
CA MET A 76 -8.65 10.69 -28.76
C MET A 76 -8.90 10.08 -30.14
N THR A 77 -10.05 10.37 -30.74
CA THR A 77 -10.41 9.88 -32.07
C THR A 77 -10.39 10.99 -33.11
N GLU A 78 -10.46 10.66 -34.40
CA GLU A 78 -10.57 11.65 -35.48
C GLU A 78 -11.81 12.54 -35.31
N ASP A 79 -12.89 12.00 -34.75
CA ASP A 79 -14.13 12.73 -34.48
C ASP A 79 -13.99 13.80 -33.38
N ASP A 80 -12.94 13.73 -32.55
CA ASP A 80 -12.66 14.70 -31.48
C ASP A 80 -11.82 15.89 -31.96
N TYR A 81 -11.29 15.86 -33.18
CA TYR A 81 -10.61 17.01 -33.79
C TYR A 81 -11.67 18.01 -34.25
N GLY A 82 -11.79 19.14 -33.54
CA GLY A 82 -12.63 20.25 -33.96
C GLY A 82 -12.17 20.86 -35.29
N GLU A 83 -13.09 21.05 -36.23
CA GLU A 83 -12.91 21.92 -37.40
C GLU A 83 -12.74 23.40 -37.01
#